data_AF-A0A536E1Z8-F1
#
_entry.id   AF-A0A536E1Z8-F1
#
_cell.length_a   1.000
_cell.length_b   1.000
_cell.length_c   1.000
_cell.angle_alpha   90.00
_cell.angle_beta   90.00
_cell.angle_gamma   90.00
#
_symmetry.space_group_name_H-M   'P 1'
#
loop_
_entity.id
_entity.type
_entity.pdbx_description
1 polymer ?
#
loop_
_entity_poly.entity_id
_entity_poly.type
_entity_poly.pdbx_seq_one_letter_code
_entity_poly.pdbx_strand_id
1 'polypeptide(L)'
;MTADVRITRRATFAAGHILCREDWTDEKNREVFGACSRGVMPTAENVALAAFNRLEPHMKPARLLRVRVVETENNSAEVNAD
;
A
#
# COMPACT_ATOMS: atom_id res chain seq x y z
N MET A 1 -10.49 20.30 -28.79
CA MET A 1 -9.44 19.45 -28.19
C MET A 1 -9.63 19.49 -26.68
N THR A 2 -10.01 18.37 -26.07
CA THR A 2 -9.99 18.21 -24.61
C THR A 2 -8.61 17.71 -24.23
N ALA A 3 -7.88 18.46 -23.41
CA ALA A 3 -6.58 18.05 -22.90
C ALA A 3 -6.78 17.10 -21.71
N ASP A 4 -6.09 15.96 -21.73
CA ASP A 4 -6.00 15.09 -20.55
C ASP A 4 -5.07 15.75 -19.53
N VAL A 5 -5.58 15.96 -18.30
CA VAL A 5 -4.82 16.57 -17.21
C VAL A 5 -4.64 15.54 -16.11
N ARG A 6 -3.39 15.30 -15.72
CA ARG A 6 -3.03 14.42 -14.61
C ARG A 6 -2.63 15.26 -13.40
N ILE A 7 -3.27 15.01 -12.26
CA ILE A 7 -2.97 15.67 -10.98
C ILE A 7 -2.40 14.62 -10.03
N THR A 8 -1.32 14.96 -9.32
CA THR A 8 -0.74 14.13 -8.27
C THR A 8 -0.75 14.90 -6.95
N ARG A 9 -1.24 14.26 -5.88
CA ARG A 9 -1.15 14.76 -4.51
C ARG A 9 -0.28 13.82 -3.69
N ARG A 10 0.67 14.37 -2.94
CA ARG A 10 1.51 13.63 -1.98
C ARG A 10 1.07 13.94 -0.55
N ALA A 11 1.00 12.92 0.29
CA ALA A 11 0.76 13.03 1.72
C ALA A 11 1.66 12.04 2.47
N THR A 12 1.94 12.34 3.73
CA THR A 12 2.77 11.50 4.62
C THR A 12 1.94 11.07 5.82
N PHE A 13 2.11 9.83 6.25
CA PHE A 13 1.51 9.28 7.46
C PHE A 13 2.55 8.40 8.19
N ALA A 14 2.32 8.14 9.47
CA ALA A 14 3.11 7.21 10.26
C ALA A 14 2.24 6.01 10.66
N ALA A 15 2.77 4.79 10.51
CA ALA A 15 2.11 3.56 10.92
C ALA A 15 3.14 2.57 11.45
N GLY A 16 2.81 1.85 12.51
CA GLY A 16 3.57 0.68 12.95
C GLY A 16 3.02 -0.57 12.25
N HIS A 17 3.91 -1.38 11.69
CA HIS A 17 3.56 -2.67 11.10
C HIS A 17 4.67 -3.70 11.38
N ILE A 18 4.32 -4.97 11.36
CA ILE A 18 5.25 -6.08 11.49
C ILE A 18 4.95 -7.05 10.35
N LEU A 19 6.00 -7.50 9.66
CA LEU A 19 5.85 -8.47 8.59
C LEU A 19 5.24 -9.77 9.12
N CYS A 20 4.39 -10.37 8.30
CA CYS A 20 3.74 -11.64 8.61
C CYS A 20 3.69 -12.45 7.32
N ARG A 21 4.03 -13.73 7.41
CA ARG A 21 3.96 -14.68 6.30
C ARG A 21 2.78 -15.61 6.51
N GLU A 22 1.82 -15.55 5.61
CA GLU A 22 0.60 -16.37 5.68
C GLU A 22 0.88 -17.87 5.49
N ASP A 23 1.99 -18.21 4.81
CA ASP A 23 2.46 -19.58 4.64
C ASP A 23 3.20 -20.14 5.87
N TRP A 24 3.38 -19.34 6.93
CA TRP A 24 4.06 -19.73 8.16
C TRP A 24 3.08 -19.92 9.32
N THR A 25 3.45 -20.77 10.27
CA THR A 25 2.71 -20.88 11.54
C THR A 25 2.80 -19.57 12.32
N ASP A 26 1.78 -19.28 13.14
CA ASP A 26 1.80 -18.13 14.05
C ASP A 26 3.03 -18.13 14.97
N GLU A 27 3.50 -19.31 15.37
CA GLU A 27 4.70 -19.46 16.19
C GLU A 27 5.95 -19.00 15.45
N LYS A 28 6.14 -19.46 14.21
CA LYS A 28 7.27 -19.06 13.37
C LYS A 28 7.22 -17.56 13.03
N ASN A 29 6.03 -17.03 12.76
CA ASN A 29 5.86 -15.58 12.56
C ASN A 29 6.23 -14.79 13.83
N ARG A 30 5.83 -15.26 15.02
CA ARG A 30 6.22 -14.62 16.29
C ARG A 30 7.71 -14.71 16.57
N GLU A 31 8.36 -15.83 16.24
CA GLU A 31 9.80 -16.01 16.42
C GLU A 31 10.61 -15.06 15.54
N VAL A 32 10.25 -14.95 14.26
CA VAL A 32 11.01 -14.15 13.28
C VAL A 32 10.64 -12.67 13.32
N PHE A 33 9.35 -12.34 13.49
CA PHE A 33 8.83 -10.97 13.35
C PHE A 33 8.31 -10.36 14.66
N GLY A 34 8.16 -11.14 15.72
CA GLY A 34 7.75 -10.65 17.04
C GLY A 34 6.25 -10.63 17.29
N ALA A 35 5.84 -10.05 18.43
CA ALA A 35 4.49 -10.22 18.99
C ALA A 35 3.33 -9.64 18.15
N CYS A 36 3.60 -8.72 17.21
CA CYS A 36 2.56 -8.07 16.38
C CYS A 36 2.44 -8.64 14.96
N SER A 37 3.00 -9.82 14.68
CA SER A 37 2.98 -10.48 13.36
C SER A 37 1.62 -11.11 13.00
N ARG A 38 0.50 -10.38 13.11
CA ARG A 38 -0.85 -10.96 12.96
C ARG A 38 -1.54 -10.55 11.66
N GLY A 39 -1.91 -11.56 10.88
CA GLY A 39 -3.12 -11.56 10.06
C GLY A 39 -2.97 -11.16 8.60
N VAL A 40 -2.08 -10.22 8.24
CA VAL A 40 -1.89 -9.79 6.85
C VAL A 40 -0.44 -9.35 6.66
N MET A 41 0.15 -9.66 5.50
CA MET A 41 1.49 -9.19 5.13
C MET A 41 1.44 -7.69 4.77
N PRO A 42 2.04 -6.77 5.56
CA PRO A 42 1.87 -5.33 5.38
C PRO A 42 3.02 -4.73 4.56
N THR A 43 3.43 -5.36 3.45
CA THR A 43 4.48 -4.81 2.59
C THR A 43 4.04 -3.50 1.93
N ALA A 44 4.98 -2.70 1.43
CA ALA A 44 4.68 -1.47 0.70
C ALA A 44 3.74 -1.71 -0.50
N GLU A 45 3.87 -2.85 -1.19
CA GLU A 45 3.01 -3.27 -2.30
C GLU A 45 1.56 -3.48 -1.83
N ASN A 46 1.36 -4.23 -0.75
CA ASN A 46 0.03 -4.50 -0.20
C ASN A 46 -0.62 -3.22 0.35
N VAL A 47 0.17 -2.32 0.94
CA VAL A 47 -0.31 -1.00 1.35
C VAL A 47 -0.72 -0.17 0.12
N ALA A 48 0.06 -0.19 -0.96
CA ALA A 48 -0.27 0.52 -2.19
C ALA A 48 -1.57 0.00 -2.83
N LEU A 49 -1.75 -1.32 -2.87
CA LEU A 49 -2.97 -1.95 -3.37
C LEU A 49 -4.18 -1.62 -2.49
N ALA A 50 -4.04 -1.72 -1.17
CA ALA A 50 -5.11 -1.37 -0.23
C ALA A 50 -5.52 0.11 -0.37
N ALA A 51 -4.53 1.01 -0.50
CA ALA A 51 -4.78 2.42 -0.72
C ALA A 51 -5.46 2.68 -2.08
N PHE A 52 -5.05 2.01 -3.15
CA PHE A 52 -5.68 2.09 -4.47
C PHE A 52 -7.16 1.71 -4.39
N ASN A 53 -7.46 0.51 -3.88
CA ASN A 53 -8.83 -0.02 -3.76
C ASN A 53 -9.72 0.86 -2.89
N ARG A 54 -9.16 1.49 -1.84
CA ARG A 54 -9.90 2.39 -0.96
C ARG A 54 -10.17 3.75 -1.60
N LEU A 55 -9.26 4.24 -2.44
CA LEU A 55 -9.37 5.55 -3.08
C LEU A 55 -10.20 5.53 -4.36
N GLU A 56 -10.07 4.49 -5.18
CA GLU A 56 -10.70 4.39 -6.50
C GLU A 56 -12.20 4.76 -6.53
N PRO A 57 -13.07 4.20 -5.67
CA PRO A 57 -14.51 4.54 -5.71
C PRO A 57 -14.82 6.00 -5.41
N HIS A 58 -13.88 6.72 -4.76
CA HIS A 58 -14.03 8.12 -4.35
C HIS A 58 -13.44 9.13 -5.35
N MET A 59 -12.81 8.68 -6.45
CA MET A 59 -12.17 9.59 -7.40
C MET A 59 -13.13 10.18 -8.44
N LYS A 60 -14.39 9.71 -8.51
CA LYS A 60 -15.38 10.23 -9.46
C LYS A 60 -15.60 11.74 -9.26
N PRO A 61 -15.67 12.54 -10.34
CA PRO A 61 -15.77 12.13 -11.74
C PRO A 61 -14.44 11.79 -12.43
N ALA A 62 -13.30 11.93 -11.76
CA ALA A 62 -11.99 11.57 -12.30
C ALA A 62 -11.72 10.05 -12.18
N ARG A 63 -10.68 9.60 -12.87
CA ARG A 63 -10.15 8.23 -12.77
C ARG A 63 -8.90 8.23 -11.91
N LEU A 64 -8.81 7.30 -10.96
CA LEU A 64 -7.55 7.02 -10.27
C LEU A 64 -6.59 6.36 -11.26
N LEU A 65 -5.40 6.93 -11.46
CA LEU A 65 -4.42 6.38 -12.41
C LEU A 65 -3.35 5.54 -11.73
N ARG A 66 -2.90 5.97 -10.55
CA ARG A 66 -1.76 5.37 -9.86
C ARG A 66 -1.77 5.74 -8.38
N VAL A 67 -1.41 4.77 -7.55
CA VAL A 67 -1.00 5.00 -6.15
C VAL A 67 0.44 4.54 -6.00
N ARG A 68 1.27 5.37 -5.36
CA ARG A 68 2.64 5.02 -4.99
C ARG A 68 2.82 5.21 -3.49
N VAL A 69 3.30 4.16 -2.82
CA VAL A 69 3.72 4.19 -1.41
C VAL A 69 5.24 4.29 -1.39
N VAL A 70 5.74 5.30 -0.70
CA VAL A 70 7.19 5.48 -0.44
C VAL A 70 7.39 5.21 1.03
N GLU A 71 8.02 4.07 1.36
CA GLU A 71 8.25 3.65 2.74
C GLU A 71 9.52 4.31 3.30
N THR A 72 10.56 4.38 2.48
CA THR A 72 11.83 5.08 2.78
C THR A 72 12.34 5.77 1.51
N GLU A 73 13.46 6.49 1.61
CA GLU A 73 14.11 7.12 0.45
C GLU A 73 14.47 6.12 -0.67
N ASN A 74 14.77 4.88 -0.30
CA ASN A 74 15.21 3.83 -1.22
C ASN A 74 14.17 2.73 -1.45
N ASN A 75 13.00 2.79 -0.79
CA ASN A 75 11.97 1.76 -0.93
C ASN A 75 10.61 2.37 -1.28
N SER A 76 10.02 1.93 -2.39
CA SER A 76 8.69 2.32 -2.82
C SER A 76 8.01 1.26 -3.67
N ALA A 77 6.69 1.19 -3.59
CA ALA A 77 5.85 0.33 -4.41
C ALA A 77 4.76 1.15 -5.10
N GLU A 78 4.31 0.71 -6.28
CA GLU A 78 3.25 1.37 -7.02
C GLU A 78 2.23 0.39 -7.61
N VAL A 79 0.98 0.85 -7.67
CA VAL A 79 -0.14 0.19 -8.32
C VAL A 79 -0.72 1.16 -9.34
N ASN A 80 -0.88 0.71 -10.58
CA ASN A 80 -1.48 1.48 -11.67
C ASN A 80 -2.88 0.95 -11.97
N ALA A 81 -3.76 1.81 -12.48
CA ALA A 81 -4.99 1.36 -13.10
C ALA A 81 -4.65 0.64 -14.42
N ASP A 82 -5.25 -0.52 -14.64
CA ASP A 82 -5.22 -1.22 -15.93
C ASP A 82 -5.78 -0.37 -17.08
#